data_AF-Q2U4K4-F1
#
_entry.id   AF-Q2U4K4-F1
#
_cell.length_a   1.000
_cell.length_b   1.000
_cell.length_c   1.000
_cell.angle_alpha   90.00
_cell.angle_beta   90.00
_cell.angle_gamma   90.00
#
_symmetry.space_group_name_H-M   'P 1'
#
loop_
_entity.id
_entity.type
_entity.pdbx_description
1 polymer ?
#
loop_
_entity_poly.entity_id
_entity_poly.type
_entity_poly.pdbx_seq_one_letter_code
_entity_poly.pdbx_strand_id
1 'polypeptide(L)'
;MTPARCNLKEVSFSHLFPAEVARALVGGLTLAIAYMHSRGIVHGDIHLGNILVKLPSSLNHLSIKQLYEEYGHPETVPITHRNGKPLPPNIPAKAVLPLYLGKDAEEFSLSDAQIRLSDFGETFNPDLEPRLGKDCHTPLAARPPDAWFEIQTSLSYSADIWSLATAIWEIIGMKAIFSSEYTSVDEVICQQIDVLGSLPLEWFESWGKRDLYFDDDGVPKDGRYVWSSIDGAFEEGVQKYRRKFGMGEFDGEETAAFLDLMRRMLTFRPEERPTAREVLQSRLMVEWVLPDFERSSQMG
;
A
#
# COMPACT_ATOMS: atom_id res chain seq x y z
N MET A 1 18.04 15.10 -2.37
CA MET A 1 16.85 14.33 -2.78
C MET A 1 16.05 15.22 -3.71
N THR A 2 15.70 14.77 -4.91
CA THR A 2 14.78 15.52 -5.77
C THR A 2 13.43 15.60 -5.05
N PRO A 3 12.76 16.75 -4.96
CA PRO A 3 11.48 16.83 -4.28
C PRO A 3 10.46 15.91 -4.98
N ALA A 4 9.57 15.32 -4.20
CA ALA A 4 8.43 14.57 -4.70
C ALA A 4 7.23 15.49 -4.92
N ARG A 5 6.35 15.14 -5.85
CA ARG A 5 5.08 15.86 -6.06
C ARG A 5 4.10 15.62 -4.93
N CYS A 6 3.99 14.35 -4.53
CA CYS A 6 3.04 13.84 -3.55
C CYS A 6 3.43 12.40 -3.22
N ASN A 7 2.84 11.84 -2.16
CA ASN A 7 2.77 10.39 -1.99
C ASN A 7 1.49 9.85 -2.64
N LEU A 8 1.46 8.56 -3.01
CA LEU A 8 0.30 7.95 -3.67
C LEU A 8 -0.95 7.96 -2.77
N LYS A 9 -0.79 7.88 -1.45
CA LYS A 9 -1.92 7.82 -0.51
C LYS A 9 -2.76 9.10 -0.55
N GLU A 10 -2.10 10.25 -0.64
CA GLU A 10 -2.78 11.55 -0.72
C GLU A 10 -3.58 11.70 -2.01
N VAL A 11 -2.98 11.36 -3.15
CA VAL A 11 -3.65 11.56 -4.46
C VAL A 11 -4.68 10.50 -4.80
N SER A 12 -4.63 9.32 -4.19
CA SER A 12 -5.59 8.24 -4.42
C SER A 12 -6.76 8.25 -3.42
N PHE A 13 -6.80 9.18 -2.47
CA PHE A 13 -7.86 9.20 -1.47
C PHE A 13 -9.23 9.50 -2.09
N SER A 14 -10.09 8.49 -2.23
CA SER A 14 -11.37 8.57 -2.95
C SER A 14 -11.25 8.78 -4.47
N HIS A 15 -10.07 8.49 -5.03
CA HIS A 15 -9.75 8.65 -6.45
C HIS A 15 -9.14 7.35 -7.01
N LEU A 16 -9.16 7.19 -8.33
CA LEU A 16 -8.61 6.02 -9.03
C LEU A 16 -7.61 6.47 -10.08
N PHE A 17 -6.51 5.76 -10.24
CA PHE A 17 -5.64 5.96 -11.39
C PHE A 17 -6.26 5.33 -12.65
N PRO A 18 -6.10 5.95 -13.85
CA PRO A 18 -6.39 5.28 -15.11
C PRO A 18 -5.70 3.92 -15.17
N ALA A 19 -6.33 2.90 -15.74
CA ALA A 19 -5.85 1.52 -15.70
C ALA A 19 -4.37 1.37 -16.14
N GLU A 20 -3.98 2.03 -17.23
CA GLU A 20 -2.59 1.99 -17.72
C GLU A 20 -1.60 2.68 -16.76
N VAL A 21 -2.03 3.74 -16.08
CA VAL A 21 -1.22 4.43 -15.06
C VAL A 21 -1.08 3.55 -13.83
N ALA A 22 -2.18 2.95 -13.35
CA ALA A 22 -2.17 2.04 -12.21
C ALA A 22 -1.20 0.88 -12.46
N ARG A 23 -1.24 0.27 -13.65
CA ARG A 23 -0.28 -0.75 -14.08
C ARG A 23 1.15 -0.23 -14.08
N ALA A 24 1.42 0.93 -14.69
CA ALA A 24 2.76 1.49 -14.68
C ALA A 24 3.30 1.75 -13.24
N LEU A 25 2.46 2.25 -12.34
CA LEU A 25 2.80 2.45 -10.92
C LEU A 25 3.11 1.11 -10.22
N VAL A 26 2.29 0.09 -10.43
CA VAL A 26 2.50 -1.27 -9.91
C VAL A 26 3.83 -1.84 -10.42
N GLY A 27 4.12 -1.71 -11.71
CA GLY A 27 5.37 -2.16 -12.31
C GLY A 27 6.60 -1.50 -11.68
N GLY A 28 6.56 -0.17 -11.55
CA GLY A 28 7.63 0.59 -10.91
C GLY A 28 7.85 0.19 -9.45
N LEU A 29 6.77 -0.08 -8.71
CA LEU A 29 6.83 -0.43 -7.30
C LEU A 29 7.45 -1.81 -7.11
N THR A 30 6.94 -2.80 -7.85
CA THR A 30 7.46 -4.17 -7.76
C THR A 30 8.92 -4.24 -8.22
N LEU A 31 9.32 -3.49 -9.25
CA LEU A 31 10.73 -3.40 -9.66
C LEU A 31 11.62 -2.83 -8.56
N ALA A 32 11.16 -1.78 -7.86
CA ALA A 32 11.89 -1.19 -6.74
C ALA A 32 12.09 -2.21 -5.59
N ILE A 33 11.03 -2.94 -5.23
CA ILE A 33 11.10 -3.97 -4.18
C ILE A 33 11.99 -5.14 -4.61
N ALA A 34 11.84 -5.64 -5.83
CA ALA A 34 12.69 -6.71 -6.36
C ALA A 34 14.17 -6.30 -6.38
N TYR A 35 14.45 -5.04 -6.71
CA TYR A 35 15.81 -4.50 -6.63
C TYR A 35 16.31 -4.51 -5.17
N MET A 36 15.55 -4.00 -4.21
CA MET A 36 15.95 -4.03 -2.78
C MET A 36 16.22 -5.45 -2.29
N HIS A 37 15.31 -6.39 -2.57
CA HIS A 37 15.46 -7.80 -2.19
C HIS A 37 16.71 -8.41 -2.82
N SER A 38 17.03 -8.09 -4.07
CA SER A 38 18.28 -8.53 -4.73
C SER A 38 19.56 -7.97 -4.08
N ARG A 39 19.44 -6.91 -3.28
CA ARG A 39 20.54 -6.32 -2.48
C ARG A 39 20.57 -6.86 -1.06
N GLY A 40 19.71 -7.82 -0.72
CA GLY A 40 19.61 -8.41 0.60
C GLY A 40 18.83 -7.54 1.60
N ILE A 41 18.03 -6.59 1.12
CA ILE A 41 17.38 -5.57 1.95
C ILE A 41 15.86 -5.75 1.91
N VAL A 42 15.22 -5.75 3.08
CA VAL A 42 13.76 -5.69 3.27
C VAL A 42 13.39 -4.25 3.62
N HIS A 43 12.38 -3.68 2.96
CA HIS A 43 11.92 -2.32 3.24
C HIS A 43 11.26 -2.22 4.62
N GLY A 44 10.37 -3.16 4.95
CA GLY A 44 9.73 -3.28 6.26
C GLY A 44 8.55 -2.33 6.49
N ASP A 45 8.20 -1.48 5.52
CA ASP A 45 7.16 -0.46 5.67
C ASP A 45 6.55 0.00 4.33
N ILE A 46 6.14 -0.96 3.51
CA ILE A 46 5.57 -0.66 2.19
C ILE A 46 4.10 -0.26 2.37
N HIS A 47 3.79 0.99 2.04
CA HIS A 47 2.43 1.50 1.90
C HIS A 47 2.42 2.75 1.01
N LEU A 48 1.26 3.15 0.50
CA LEU A 48 1.13 4.25 -0.47
C LEU A 48 1.68 5.60 0.01
N GLY A 49 1.81 5.80 1.33
CA GLY A 49 2.42 7.00 1.93
C GLY A 49 3.94 7.08 1.73
N ASN A 50 4.60 5.93 1.57
CA ASN A 50 6.04 5.82 1.32
C ASN A 50 6.37 5.67 -0.19
N ILE A 51 5.36 5.77 -1.05
CA ILE A 51 5.52 5.73 -2.51
C ILE A 51 5.33 7.13 -3.06
N LEU A 52 6.42 7.75 -3.49
CA LEU A 52 6.46 9.15 -3.90
C LEU A 52 6.42 9.29 -5.41
N VAL A 53 5.60 10.18 -5.92
CA VAL A 53 5.57 10.54 -7.34
C VAL A 53 6.70 11.53 -7.64
N LYS A 54 7.50 11.25 -8.66
CA LYS A 54 8.57 12.13 -9.14
C LYS A 54 7.96 13.45 -9.59
N LEU A 55 8.52 14.53 -9.08
CA LEU A 55 8.11 15.87 -9.48
C LEU A 55 8.53 16.16 -10.93
N PRO A 56 7.70 16.85 -11.74
CA PRO A 56 8.11 17.33 -13.05
C PRO A 56 9.37 18.20 -12.97
N SER A 57 10.28 18.01 -13.93
CA SER A 57 11.53 18.79 -13.99
C SER A 57 11.30 20.30 -14.18
N SER A 58 10.12 20.69 -14.67
CA SER A 58 9.71 22.09 -14.83
C SER A 58 9.79 22.91 -13.55
N LEU A 59 9.55 22.30 -12.38
CA LEU A 59 9.59 23.02 -11.11
C LEU A 59 11.00 23.55 -10.77
N ASN A 60 12.06 22.87 -11.24
CA ASN A 60 13.43 23.34 -11.07
C ASN A 60 13.75 24.63 -11.86
N HIS A 61 12.86 25.03 -12.78
CA HIS A 61 13.02 26.22 -13.59
C HIS A 61 12.21 27.42 -13.06
N LEU A 62 11.40 27.22 -12.02
CA LEU A 62 10.65 28.29 -11.39
C LEU A 62 11.53 29.04 -10.38
N SER A 63 11.54 30.37 -10.47
CA SER A 63 11.98 31.21 -9.35
C SER A 63 11.00 31.08 -8.17
N ILE A 64 11.43 31.43 -6.95
CA ILE A 64 10.56 31.44 -5.76
C ILE A 64 9.29 32.28 -6.00
N LYS A 65 9.42 33.40 -6.71
CA LYS A 65 8.28 34.25 -7.05
C LYS A 65 7.28 33.53 -7.96
N GLN A 66 7.77 32.88 -9.02
CA GLN A 66 6.91 32.11 -9.94
C GLN A 66 6.27 30.90 -9.24
N LEU A 67 7.01 30.24 -8.34
CA LEU A 67 6.46 29.14 -7.53
C LEU A 67 5.26 29.61 -6.70
N TYR A 68 5.35 30.79 -6.06
CA TYR A 68 4.22 31.34 -5.29
C TYR A 68 3.10 31.90 -6.16
N GLU A 69 3.41 32.41 -7.36
CA GLU A 69 2.39 32.83 -8.32
C GLU A 69 1.58 31.64 -8.84
N GLU A 70 2.22 30.49 -9.03
CA GLU A 70 1.60 29.28 -9.57
C GLU A 70 0.87 28.46 -8.49
N TYR A 71 1.51 28.22 -7.34
CA TYR A 71 1.01 27.32 -6.30
C TYR A 71 0.53 28.03 -5.03
N GLY A 72 0.64 29.36 -4.97
CA GLY A 72 0.27 30.15 -3.80
C GLY A 72 1.40 30.30 -2.76
N HIS A 73 1.18 31.21 -1.82
CA HIS A 73 2.10 31.42 -0.69
C HIS A 73 1.90 30.33 0.38
N PRO A 74 2.96 29.92 1.11
CA PRO A 74 2.84 28.94 2.17
C PRO A 74 1.83 29.36 3.23
N GLU A 75 0.83 28.51 3.45
CA GLU A 75 -0.15 28.70 4.50
C GLU A 75 0.38 28.22 5.84
N THR A 76 0.11 28.98 6.91
CA THR A 76 0.55 28.61 8.25
C THR A 76 -0.62 28.52 9.21
N VAL A 77 -0.61 27.50 10.06
CA VAL A 77 -1.59 27.32 11.14
C VAL A 77 -0.91 27.47 12.50
N PRO A 78 -1.56 28.10 13.49
CA PRO A 78 -1.01 28.20 14.83
C PRO A 78 -0.99 26.82 15.49
N ILE A 79 0.15 26.47 16.10
CA ILE A 79 0.22 25.29 16.96
C ILE A 79 -0.33 25.70 18.32
N THR A 80 -1.28 24.94 18.84
CA THR A 80 -1.86 25.20 20.17
C THR A 80 -1.82 23.94 21.02
N HIS A 81 -1.60 24.12 22.32
CA HIS A 81 -1.71 23.01 23.26
C HIS A 81 -3.20 22.65 23.39
N ARG A 82 -3.55 21.36 23.27
CA ARG A 82 -4.96 20.89 23.33
C ARG A 82 -5.72 21.38 24.57
N ASN A 83 -5.03 21.48 25.70
CA ASN A 83 -5.58 21.97 26.97
C ASN A 83 -5.50 23.51 27.15
N GLY A 84 -5.16 24.28 26.11
CA GLY A 84 -5.07 25.75 26.15
C GLY A 84 -3.87 26.33 26.89
N LYS A 85 -2.92 25.50 27.34
CA LYS A 85 -1.71 25.95 28.04
C LYS A 85 -0.69 26.59 27.08
N PRO A 86 0.25 27.42 27.57
CA PRO A 86 1.36 27.91 26.77
C PRO A 86 2.20 26.77 26.19
N LEU A 87 2.72 26.95 24.98
CA LEU A 87 3.64 26.01 24.37
C LEU A 87 4.99 26.03 25.11
N PRO A 88 5.66 24.86 25.29
CA PRO A 88 7.06 24.83 25.70
C PRO A 88 7.97 25.57 24.71
N PRO A 89 9.12 26.10 25.15
CA PRO A 89 10.01 26.90 24.29
C PRO A 89 10.57 26.14 23.08
N ASN A 90 10.56 24.80 23.10
CA ASN A 90 11.09 23.95 22.03
C ASN A 90 10.04 23.57 20.98
N ILE A 91 8.80 24.05 21.11
CA ILE A 91 7.72 23.76 20.16
C ILE A 91 7.53 24.98 19.25
N PRO A 92 7.57 24.81 17.91
CA PRO A 92 7.31 25.91 17.00
C PRO A 92 5.90 26.49 17.21
N ALA A 93 5.77 27.81 17.09
CA ALA A 93 4.48 28.49 17.27
C ALA A 93 3.51 28.29 16.09
N LYS A 94 4.03 27.86 14.93
CA LYS A 94 3.26 27.67 13.69
C LYS A 94 3.75 26.42 12.96
N ALA A 95 2.82 25.75 12.29
CA ALA A 95 3.12 24.75 11.27
C ALA A 95 2.84 25.34 9.89
N VAL A 96 3.60 24.91 8.88
CA VAL A 96 3.31 25.18 7.48
C VAL A 96 2.46 24.02 6.96
N LEU A 97 1.34 24.31 6.31
CA LEU A 97 0.51 23.28 5.70
C LEU A 97 1.22 22.71 4.46
N PRO A 98 1.13 21.39 4.21
CA PRO A 98 1.70 20.80 3.02
C PRO A 98 1.06 21.37 1.77
N LEU A 99 1.89 21.65 0.76
CA LEU A 99 1.43 22.19 -0.52
C LEU A 99 0.90 21.06 -1.41
N TYR A 100 -0.34 21.19 -1.87
CA TYR A 100 -0.89 20.29 -2.88
C TYR A 100 -0.47 20.74 -4.28
N LEU A 101 0.30 19.91 -4.98
CA LEU A 101 0.89 20.23 -6.29
C LEU A 101 0.02 19.79 -7.48
N GLY A 102 -1.30 19.78 -7.30
CA GLY A 102 -2.28 19.89 -8.38
C GLY A 102 -2.42 18.66 -9.28
N LYS A 103 -2.59 17.46 -8.71
CA LYS A 103 -3.05 16.31 -9.51
C LYS A 103 -3.70 15.22 -8.67
N ASP A 104 -4.97 14.99 -8.88
CA ASP A 104 -5.68 13.83 -8.33
C ASP A 104 -5.38 12.59 -9.18
N ALA A 105 -5.54 11.39 -8.60
CA ALA A 105 -5.14 10.14 -9.27
C ALA A 105 -5.74 9.97 -10.68
N GLU A 106 -6.98 10.42 -10.92
CA GLU A 106 -7.65 10.31 -12.22
C GLU A 106 -7.03 11.15 -13.32
N GLU A 107 -6.33 12.22 -12.97
CA GLU A 107 -5.72 13.11 -13.94
C GLU A 107 -4.37 12.56 -14.44
N PHE A 108 -3.79 11.57 -13.73
CA PHE A 108 -2.46 11.04 -14.04
C PHE A 108 -2.40 10.51 -15.47
N SER A 109 -1.25 10.70 -16.08
CA SER A 109 -0.90 10.12 -17.37
C SER A 109 0.30 9.19 -17.19
N LEU A 110 0.65 8.42 -18.22
CA LEU A 110 1.80 7.52 -18.16
C LEU A 110 3.10 8.27 -17.81
N SER A 111 3.31 9.51 -18.27
CA SER A 111 4.51 10.29 -17.89
C SER A 111 4.58 10.63 -16.40
N ASP A 112 3.45 10.62 -15.69
CA ASP A 112 3.41 10.86 -14.24
C ASP A 112 3.68 9.57 -13.44
N ALA A 113 3.65 8.39 -14.05
CA ALA A 113 3.83 7.09 -13.40
C ALA A 113 5.31 6.77 -13.07
N GLN A 114 6.05 7.80 -12.64
CA GLN A 114 7.45 7.73 -12.24
C GLN A 114 7.53 7.84 -10.73
N ILE A 115 7.74 6.73 -10.04
CA ILE A 115 7.76 6.70 -8.57
C ILE A 115 9.14 6.52 -7.97
N ARG A 116 9.24 6.87 -6.70
CA ARG A 116 10.39 6.65 -5.82
C ARG A 116 9.89 6.09 -4.51
N LEU A 117 10.49 5.00 -4.08
CA LEU A 117 10.28 4.48 -2.73
C LEU A 117 11.06 5.35 -1.74
N SER A 118 10.45 5.66 -0.60
CA SER A 118 11.01 6.50 0.44
C SER A 118 10.83 5.89 1.83
N ASP A 119 11.43 6.55 2.82
CA ASP A 119 11.38 6.16 4.22
C ASP A 119 11.96 4.76 4.51
N PHE A 120 13.28 4.72 4.60
CA PHE A 120 14.05 3.52 4.90
C PHE A 120 14.29 3.35 6.42
N GLY A 121 13.53 4.05 7.27
CA GLY A 121 13.70 3.98 8.73
C GLY A 121 13.44 2.59 9.30
N GLU A 122 12.58 1.80 8.64
CA GLU A 122 12.20 0.44 9.03
C GLU A 122 12.93 -0.64 8.23
N THR A 123 13.91 -0.26 7.40
CA THR A 123 14.65 -1.19 6.56
C THR A 123 15.61 -2.06 7.38
N PHE A 124 15.76 -3.33 6.98
CA PHE A 124 16.69 -4.26 7.63
C PHE A 124 17.23 -5.31 6.64
N ASN A 125 18.35 -5.95 7.00
CA ASN A 125 18.86 -7.12 6.30
C ASN A 125 18.56 -8.37 7.14
N PRO A 126 17.72 -9.30 6.68
CA PRO A 126 17.29 -10.44 7.48
C PRO A 126 18.44 -11.40 7.87
N ASP A 127 19.53 -11.42 7.10
CA ASP A 127 20.70 -12.27 7.37
C ASP A 127 21.67 -11.65 8.39
N LEU A 128 21.67 -10.32 8.53
CA LEU A 128 22.61 -9.58 9.38
C LEU A 128 21.96 -9.00 10.65
N GLU A 129 20.74 -8.51 10.52
CA GLU A 129 20.00 -7.78 11.54
C GLU A 129 18.57 -8.34 11.61
N PRO A 130 18.37 -9.53 12.21
CA PRO A 130 17.07 -10.16 12.27
C PRO A 130 16.07 -9.27 13.03
N ARG A 131 14.91 -9.04 12.41
CA ARG A 131 13.81 -8.28 13.00
C ARG A 131 12.68 -9.23 13.35
N LEU A 132 12.23 -9.21 14.60
CA LEU A 132 11.16 -10.11 15.05
C LEU A 132 9.78 -9.58 14.66
N GLY A 133 8.79 -10.46 14.56
CA GLY A 133 7.41 -10.09 14.27
C GLY A 133 6.84 -9.03 15.23
N LYS A 134 7.18 -9.11 16.53
CA LYS A 134 6.78 -8.11 17.53
C LYS A 134 7.30 -6.69 17.25
N ASP A 135 8.39 -6.58 16.49
CA ASP A 135 9.06 -5.35 16.10
C ASP A 135 8.67 -4.93 14.66
N CYS A 136 7.57 -5.49 14.13
CA CYS A 136 6.98 -5.07 12.88
C CYS A 136 6.16 -3.79 13.07
N HIS A 137 6.62 -2.69 12.49
CA HIS A 137 5.96 -1.39 12.62
C HIS A 137 5.07 -1.02 11.45
N THR A 138 5.03 -1.83 10.38
CA THR A 138 4.18 -1.60 9.19
C THR A 138 2.73 -1.28 9.58
N PRO A 139 2.04 -0.33 8.92
CA PRO A 139 0.65 -0.01 9.21
C PRO A 139 -0.25 -1.25 9.32
N LEU A 140 -1.20 -1.20 10.25
CA LEU A 140 -1.96 -2.39 10.66
C LEU A 140 -2.63 -3.14 9.49
N ALA A 141 -3.22 -2.42 8.53
CA ALA A 141 -3.87 -3.04 7.36
C ALA A 141 -2.89 -3.71 6.38
N ALA A 142 -1.65 -3.22 6.30
CA ALA A 142 -0.61 -3.74 5.41
C ALA A 142 0.35 -4.69 6.14
N ARG A 143 0.14 -4.93 7.43
CA ARG A 143 1.02 -5.75 8.26
C ARG A 143 0.77 -7.24 7.98
N PRO A 144 1.83 -8.03 7.73
CA PRO A 144 1.67 -9.46 7.50
C PRO A 144 1.17 -10.19 8.76
N PRO A 145 0.33 -11.23 8.63
CA PRO A 145 -0.26 -11.95 9.76
C PRO A 145 0.78 -12.71 10.60
N ASP A 146 1.88 -13.19 9.99
CA ASP A 146 3.00 -13.82 10.69
C ASP A 146 3.67 -12.88 11.71
N ALA A 147 3.62 -11.56 11.52
CA ALA A 147 4.09 -10.62 12.54
C ALA A 147 3.29 -10.68 13.85
N TRP A 148 2.04 -11.17 13.80
CA TRP A 148 1.14 -11.29 14.95
C TRP A 148 1.10 -12.68 15.55
N PHE A 149 1.08 -13.71 14.70
CA PHE A 149 1.00 -15.10 15.16
C PHE A 149 2.38 -15.68 15.50
N GLU A 150 3.44 -15.14 14.90
CA GLU A 150 4.81 -15.61 15.08
C GLU A 150 5.72 -14.49 15.60
N ILE A 151 5.30 -13.84 16.68
CA ILE A 151 5.94 -12.62 17.22
C ILE A 151 7.44 -12.75 17.56
N GLN A 152 7.93 -13.98 17.80
CA GLN A 152 9.35 -14.27 18.08
C GLN A 152 10.10 -14.84 16.87
N THR A 153 9.43 -15.03 15.73
CA THR A 153 10.06 -15.43 14.48
C THR A 153 10.59 -14.18 13.78
N SER A 154 11.72 -14.34 13.09
CA SER A 154 12.30 -13.26 12.30
C SER A 154 11.50 -13.05 11.02
N LEU A 155 11.13 -11.80 10.75
CA LEU A 155 10.58 -11.37 9.49
C LEU A 155 11.61 -11.55 8.37
N SER A 156 11.11 -11.77 7.17
CA SER A 156 11.94 -11.94 5.97
C SER A 156 11.40 -11.09 4.81
N TYR A 157 11.96 -11.29 3.61
CA TYR A 157 11.45 -10.71 2.37
C TYR A 157 9.94 -10.93 2.16
N SER A 158 9.38 -12.03 2.68
CA SER A 158 7.95 -12.35 2.61
C SER A 158 7.03 -11.32 3.29
N ALA A 159 7.55 -10.55 4.26
CA ALA A 159 6.81 -9.47 4.89
C ALA A 159 6.54 -8.33 3.90
N ASP A 160 7.56 -7.94 3.14
CA ASP A 160 7.42 -6.97 2.06
C ASP A 160 6.47 -7.47 0.96
N ILE A 161 6.44 -8.77 0.66
CA ILE A 161 5.55 -9.33 -0.37
C ILE A 161 4.08 -9.16 0.02
N TRP A 162 3.74 -9.37 1.30
CA TRP A 162 2.39 -9.11 1.80
C TRP A 162 2.03 -7.63 1.67
N SER A 163 2.87 -6.73 2.19
CA SER A 163 2.62 -5.29 2.13
C SER A 163 2.64 -4.73 0.70
N LEU A 164 3.42 -5.34 -0.20
CA LEU A 164 3.42 -5.04 -1.62
C LEU A 164 2.07 -5.42 -2.25
N ALA A 165 1.49 -6.56 -1.91
CA ALA A 165 0.17 -6.94 -2.43
C ALA A 165 -0.93 -5.98 -1.97
N THR A 166 -0.91 -5.55 -0.70
CA THR A 166 -1.88 -4.55 -0.21
C THR A 166 -1.70 -3.21 -0.93
N ALA A 167 -0.46 -2.77 -1.16
CA ALA A 167 -0.18 -1.56 -1.93
C ALA A 167 -0.61 -1.67 -3.40
N ILE A 168 -0.36 -2.81 -4.06
CA ILE A 168 -0.80 -3.07 -5.44
C ILE A 168 -2.33 -3.00 -5.53
N TRP A 169 -3.03 -3.62 -4.59
CA TRP A 169 -4.49 -3.56 -4.52
C TRP A 169 -4.99 -2.12 -4.36
N GLU A 170 -4.40 -1.33 -3.46
CA GLU A 170 -4.79 0.06 -3.24
C GLU A 170 -4.47 0.98 -4.44
N ILE A 171 -3.43 0.69 -5.23
CA ILE A 171 -3.15 1.42 -6.47
C ILE A 171 -4.23 1.13 -7.53
N ILE A 172 -4.73 -0.11 -7.57
CA ILE A 172 -5.68 -0.56 -8.58
C ILE A 172 -7.14 -0.30 -8.16
N GLY A 173 -7.46 -0.36 -6.88
CA GLY A 173 -8.81 -0.33 -6.34
C GLY A 173 -9.18 0.98 -5.67
N MET A 174 -10.49 1.23 -5.58
CA MET A 174 -11.04 2.36 -4.82
C MET A 174 -11.15 2.02 -3.33
N LYS A 175 -11.33 0.73 -3.02
CA LYS A 175 -11.41 0.23 -1.64
C LYS A 175 -10.19 -0.63 -1.33
N ALA A 176 -9.58 -0.40 -0.18
CA ALA A 176 -8.52 -1.25 0.33
C ALA A 176 -9.03 -2.69 0.56
N ILE A 177 -8.15 -3.67 0.37
CA ILE A 177 -8.46 -5.09 0.63
C ILE A 177 -8.65 -5.36 2.12
N PHE A 178 -7.92 -4.62 2.97
CA PHE A 178 -8.08 -4.59 4.42
C PHE A 178 -8.12 -3.13 4.87
N SER A 179 -8.89 -2.83 5.92
CA SER A 179 -8.97 -1.50 6.52
C SER A 179 -8.52 -1.54 7.97
N SER A 180 -7.70 -0.55 8.34
CA SER A 180 -7.32 -0.26 9.73
C SER A 180 -8.05 0.97 10.30
N GLU A 181 -9.03 1.53 9.59
CA GLU A 181 -9.78 2.69 10.06
C GLU A 181 -10.69 2.28 11.22
N TYR A 182 -10.31 2.70 12.44
CA TYR A 182 -11.07 2.45 13.67
C TYR A 182 -11.17 0.96 14.09
N THR A 183 -10.24 0.12 13.64
CA THR A 183 -10.24 -1.32 13.92
C THR A 183 -9.05 -1.75 14.78
N SER A 184 -9.28 -2.74 15.62
CA SER A 184 -8.27 -3.51 16.36
C SER A 184 -7.53 -4.51 15.46
N VAL A 185 -6.43 -5.07 15.97
CA VAL A 185 -5.68 -6.15 15.30
C VAL A 185 -6.58 -7.35 15.01
N ASP A 186 -7.41 -7.72 15.99
CA ASP A 186 -8.33 -8.85 15.90
C ASP A 186 -9.38 -8.67 14.78
N GLU A 187 -9.87 -7.44 14.59
CA GLU A 187 -10.81 -7.12 13.50
C GLU A 187 -10.12 -7.16 12.13
N VAL A 188 -8.86 -6.77 12.01
CA VAL A 188 -8.10 -6.91 10.75
C VAL A 188 -7.87 -8.40 10.44
N ILE A 189 -7.58 -9.23 11.45
CA ILE A 189 -7.49 -10.68 11.27
C ILE A 189 -8.84 -11.26 10.78
N CYS A 190 -9.97 -10.79 11.30
CA CYS A 190 -11.29 -11.19 10.79
C CYS A 190 -11.46 -10.85 9.29
N GLN A 191 -11.05 -9.64 8.88
CA GLN A 191 -11.10 -9.23 7.47
C GLN A 191 -10.23 -10.12 6.59
N GLN A 192 -9.02 -10.46 7.04
CA GLN A 192 -8.13 -11.37 6.33
C GLN A 192 -8.77 -12.76 6.16
N ILE A 193 -9.42 -13.28 7.20
CA ILE A 193 -10.13 -14.56 7.13
C ILE A 193 -11.29 -14.50 6.13
N ASP A 194 -12.10 -13.44 6.20
CA ASP A 194 -13.26 -13.27 5.31
C ASP A 194 -12.86 -13.21 3.83
N VAL A 195 -11.78 -12.46 3.53
CA VAL A 195 -11.32 -12.22 2.17
C VAL A 195 -10.53 -13.40 1.61
N LEU A 196 -9.64 -13.98 2.41
CA LEU A 196 -8.63 -14.96 1.96
C LEU A 196 -8.98 -16.42 2.31
N GLY A 197 -9.92 -16.63 3.24
CA GLY A 197 -10.25 -17.94 3.78
C GLY A 197 -9.56 -18.22 5.11
N SER A 198 -9.57 -19.49 5.53
CA SER A 198 -9.15 -19.90 6.87
C SER A 198 -7.65 -19.65 7.15
N LEU A 199 -7.33 -19.24 8.38
CA LEU A 199 -5.96 -19.23 8.89
C LEU A 199 -5.37 -20.65 8.93
N PRO A 200 -4.03 -20.78 8.96
CA PRO A 200 -3.39 -21.99 9.43
C PRO A 200 -3.95 -22.42 10.79
N LEU A 201 -4.18 -23.73 10.96
CA LEU A 201 -4.91 -24.24 12.12
C LEU A 201 -4.25 -23.83 13.44
N GLU A 202 -2.92 -23.90 13.54
CA GLU A 202 -2.21 -23.51 14.75
C GLU A 202 -2.34 -22.02 15.07
N TRP A 203 -2.45 -21.16 14.05
CA TRP A 203 -2.65 -19.73 14.24
C TRP A 203 -4.06 -19.47 14.73
N PHE A 204 -5.06 -20.12 14.12
CA PHE A 204 -6.44 -20.05 14.57
C PHE A 204 -6.60 -20.54 16.02
N GLU A 205 -6.04 -21.69 16.37
CA GLU A 205 -6.10 -22.26 17.73
C GLU A 205 -5.33 -21.45 18.77
N SER A 206 -4.26 -20.76 18.38
CA SER A 206 -3.51 -19.87 19.28
C SER A 206 -4.19 -18.50 19.47
N TRP A 207 -5.14 -18.14 18.61
CA TRP A 207 -5.81 -16.86 18.66
C TRP A 207 -6.80 -16.76 19.82
N GLY A 208 -6.34 -16.21 20.96
CA GLY A 208 -7.11 -16.19 22.21
C GLY A 208 -8.40 -15.37 22.22
N LYS A 209 -8.65 -14.56 21.18
CA LYS A 209 -9.89 -13.78 21.03
C LYS A 209 -10.81 -14.28 19.91
N ARG A 210 -10.47 -15.38 19.24
CA ARG A 210 -11.27 -15.93 18.13
C ARG A 210 -12.74 -16.12 18.52
N ASP A 211 -13.00 -16.56 19.76
CA ASP A 211 -14.34 -16.86 20.26
C ASP A 211 -15.22 -15.60 20.37
N LEU A 212 -14.68 -14.40 20.24
CA LEU A 212 -15.47 -13.17 20.14
C LEU A 212 -16.04 -12.97 18.74
N TYR A 213 -15.44 -13.59 17.71
CA TYR A 213 -15.69 -13.31 16.30
C TYR A 213 -16.20 -14.53 15.51
N PHE A 214 -15.81 -15.73 15.91
CA PHE A 214 -16.14 -17.00 15.27
C PHE A 214 -16.69 -17.99 16.29
N ASP A 215 -17.55 -18.90 15.84
CA ASP A 215 -17.97 -20.06 16.61
C ASP A 215 -16.96 -21.23 16.53
N ASP A 216 -17.29 -22.35 17.18
CA ASP A 216 -16.42 -23.53 17.26
C ASP A 216 -16.17 -24.17 15.88
N ASP A 217 -17.05 -23.93 14.90
CA ASP A 217 -16.95 -24.42 13.52
C ASP A 217 -16.17 -23.42 12.63
N GLY A 218 -15.68 -22.31 13.19
CA GLY A 218 -14.97 -21.27 12.44
C GLY A 218 -15.88 -20.38 11.60
N VAL A 219 -17.19 -20.39 11.89
CA VAL A 219 -18.18 -19.57 11.19
C VAL A 219 -18.29 -18.21 11.89
N PRO A 220 -18.37 -17.10 11.12
CA PRO A 220 -18.57 -15.76 11.70
C PRO A 220 -19.81 -15.69 12.60
N LYS A 221 -19.66 -15.12 13.80
CA LYS A 221 -20.78 -14.92 14.73
C LYS A 221 -21.81 -13.90 14.21
N ASP A 222 -23.06 -14.11 14.59
CA ASP A 222 -24.18 -13.23 14.29
C ASP A 222 -23.90 -11.77 14.72
N GLY A 223 -24.20 -10.83 13.82
CA GLY A 223 -24.02 -9.39 14.04
C GLY A 223 -22.62 -8.87 13.67
N ARG A 224 -21.66 -9.73 13.33
CA ARG A 224 -20.39 -9.30 12.74
C ARG A 224 -20.59 -8.91 11.28
N TYR A 225 -20.00 -7.79 10.86
CA TYR A 225 -19.89 -7.47 9.44
C TYR A 225 -18.84 -8.40 8.79
N VAL A 226 -19.27 -9.16 7.78
CA VAL A 226 -18.43 -10.12 7.05
C VAL A 226 -18.01 -9.48 5.74
N TRP A 227 -16.70 -9.46 5.47
CA TRP A 227 -16.17 -8.92 4.23
C TRP A 227 -16.39 -9.90 3.07
N SER A 228 -16.48 -9.36 1.86
CA SER A 228 -16.58 -10.16 0.65
C SER A 228 -15.30 -10.98 0.43
N SER A 229 -15.41 -12.18 -0.12
CA SER A 229 -14.25 -12.96 -0.58
C SER A 229 -13.41 -12.14 -1.57
N ILE A 230 -12.15 -12.53 -1.80
CA ILE A 230 -11.25 -11.76 -2.68
C ILE A 230 -11.85 -11.46 -4.08
N ASP A 231 -12.60 -12.39 -4.68
CA ASP A 231 -13.31 -12.18 -5.94
C ASP A 231 -14.41 -11.13 -5.82
N GLY A 232 -15.23 -11.21 -4.75
CA GLY A 232 -16.29 -10.24 -4.48
C GLY A 232 -15.72 -8.85 -4.14
N ALA A 233 -14.66 -8.80 -3.34
CA ALA A 233 -13.95 -7.58 -3.00
C ALA A 233 -13.35 -6.91 -4.24
N PHE A 234 -12.85 -7.68 -5.20
CA PHE A 234 -12.37 -7.15 -6.48
C PHE A 234 -13.51 -6.55 -7.31
N GLU A 235 -14.63 -7.24 -7.46
CA GLU A 235 -15.78 -6.68 -8.18
C GLU A 235 -16.29 -5.40 -7.51
N GLU A 236 -16.49 -5.43 -6.18
CA GLU A 236 -17.09 -4.33 -5.42
C GLU A 236 -16.17 -3.13 -5.22
N GLY A 237 -14.87 -3.39 -5.04
CA GLY A 237 -13.85 -2.40 -4.68
C GLY A 237 -13.00 -1.92 -5.85
N VAL A 238 -12.89 -2.70 -6.93
CA VAL A 238 -12.06 -2.39 -8.11
C VAL A 238 -12.96 -2.16 -9.33
N GLN A 239 -13.57 -3.21 -9.88
CA GLN A 239 -14.25 -3.15 -11.19
C GLN A 239 -15.46 -2.21 -11.19
N LYS A 240 -16.32 -2.30 -10.17
CA LYS A 240 -17.51 -1.46 -10.03
C LYS A 240 -17.18 0.03 -10.10
N TYR A 241 -16.14 0.47 -9.39
CA TYR A 241 -15.75 1.88 -9.35
C TYR A 241 -15.03 2.31 -10.63
N ARG A 242 -14.21 1.44 -11.21
CA ARG A 242 -13.58 1.70 -12.53
C ARG A 242 -14.62 1.89 -13.62
N ARG A 243 -15.64 1.04 -13.68
CA ARG A 243 -16.80 1.19 -14.58
C ARG A 243 -17.56 2.49 -14.31
N LYS A 244 -17.86 2.78 -13.03
CA LYS A 244 -18.61 3.96 -12.62
C LYS A 244 -17.92 5.28 -13.04
N PHE A 245 -16.60 5.35 -12.91
CA PHE A 245 -15.82 6.56 -13.16
C PHE A 245 -15.12 6.58 -14.52
N GLY A 246 -15.23 5.52 -15.33
CA GLY A 246 -14.62 5.45 -16.65
C GLY A 246 -13.09 5.32 -16.62
N MET A 247 -12.53 4.67 -15.59
CA MET A 247 -11.07 4.61 -15.36
C MET A 247 -10.37 3.39 -15.99
N GLY A 248 -11.03 2.74 -16.95
CA GLY A 248 -10.59 1.49 -17.56
C GLY A 248 -10.87 0.28 -16.66
N GLU A 249 -11.60 -0.70 -17.21
CA GLU A 249 -11.90 -1.97 -16.55
C GLU A 249 -10.85 -3.03 -16.91
N PHE A 250 -10.67 -4.00 -16.02
CA PHE A 250 -9.84 -5.18 -16.27
C PHE A 250 -10.69 -6.18 -17.04
N ASP A 251 -10.17 -6.78 -18.11
CA ASP A 251 -10.92 -7.84 -18.78
C ASP A 251 -10.89 -9.14 -17.96
N GLY A 252 -11.57 -10.19 -18.44
CA GLY A 252 -11.66 -11.46 -17.73
C GLY A 252 -10.32 -12.17 -17.55
N GLU A 253 -9.40 -12.05 -18.51
CA GLU A 253 -8.09 -12.69 -18.43
C GLU A 253 -7.17 -11.93 -17.48
N GLU A 254 -7.18 -10.60 -17.56
CA GLU A 254 -6.42 -9.75 -16.68
C GLU A 254 -6.91 -9.87 -15.23
N THR A 255 -8.23 -9.91 -15.03
CA THR A 255 -8.85 -10.13 -13.72
C THR A 255 -8.40 -11.47 -13.12
N ALA A 256 -8.40 -12.54 -13.91
CA ALA A 256 -7.95 -13.85 -13.46
C ALA A 256 -6.46 -13.83 -13.08
N ALA A 257 -5.61 -13.17 -13.89
CA ALA A 257 -4.18 -13.04 -13.61
C ALA A 257 -3.91 -12.19 -12.36
N PHE A 258 -4.69 -11.13 -12.15
CA PHE A 258 -4.60 -10.27 -10.97
C PHE A 258 -4.97 -11.04 -9.70
N LEU A 259 -6.13 -11.69 -9.69
CA LEU A 259 -6.60 -12.45 -8.53
C LEU A 259 -5.70 -13.64 -8.20
N ASP A 260 -5.15 -14.33 -9.21
CA ASP A 260 -4.14 -15.37 -9.00
C ASP A 260 -2.90 -14.82 -8.26
N LEU A 261 -2.36 -13.70 -8.73
CA LEU A 261 -1.19 -13.09 -8.12
C LEU A 261 -1.49 -12.63 -6.69
N MET A 262 -2.62 -11.96 -6.45
CA MET A 262 -3.00 -11.50 -5.12
C MET A 262 -3.16 -12.66 -4.13
N ARG A 263 -3.78 -13.77 -4.52
CA ARG A 263 -3.90 -14.97 -3.66
C ARG A 263 -2.53 -15.55 -3.28
N ARG A 264 -1.58 -15.61 -4.23
CA ARG A 264 -0.22 -16.10 -3.96
C ARG A 264 0.56 -15.16 -3.04
N MET A 265 0.48 -13.85 -3.25
CA MET A 265 1.20 -12.89 -2.42
C MET A 265 0.60 -12.73 -1.02
N LEU A 266 -0.72 -12.89 -0.88
CA LEU A 266 -1.45 -12.81 0.39
C LEU A 266 -1.70 -14.19 1.01
N THR A 267 -0.87 -15.18 0.68
CA THR A 267 -0.92 -16.47 1.38
C THR A 267 -0.45 -16.28 2.83
N PHE A 268 -1.16 -16.91 3.77
CA PHE A 268 -0.90 -16.72 5.20
C PHE A 268 0.53 -17.12 5.58
N ARG A 269 1.00 -18.28 5.12
CA ARG A 269 2.36 -18.75 5.40
C ARG A 269 3.41 -17.90 4.67
N PRO A 270 4.36 -17.29 5.39
CA PRO A 270 5.38 -16.46 4.76
C PRO A 270 6.24 -17.22 3.74
N GLU A 271 6.53 -18.49 3.98
CA GLU A 271 7.33 -19.37 3.12
C GLU A 271 6.64 -19.82 1.84
N GLU A 272 5.30 -19.69 1.77
CA GLU A 272 4.51 -20.02 0.57
C GLU A 272 4.32 -18.80 -0.35
N ARG A 273 4.68 -17.60 0.11
CA ARG A 273 4.60 -16.38 -0.69
C ARG A 273 5.70 -16.36 -1.76
N PRO A 274 5.40 -15.86 -2.98
CA PRO A 274 6.41 -15.73 -4.02
C PRO A 274 7.47 -14.68 -3.65
N THR A 275 8.68 -14.86 -4.15
CA THR A 275 9.71 -13.81 -4.12
C THR A 275 9.30 -12.62 -5.00
N ALA A 276 9.87 -11.43 -4.76
CA ALA A 276 9.61 -10.26 -5.61
C ALA A 276 9.99 -10.50 -7.09
N ARG A 277 10.98 -11.37 -7.34
CA ARG A 277 11.35 -11.81 -8.69
C ARG A 277 10.24 -12.64 -9.34
N GLU A 278 9.67 -13.59 -8.62
CA GLU A 278 8.55 -14.41 -9.12
C GLU A 278 7.28 -13.57 -9.31
N VAL A 279 7.06 -12.53 -8.48
CA VAL A 279 6.00 -11.54 -8.70
C VAL A 279 6.20 -10.86 -10.06
N LEU A 280 7.40 -10.34 -10.37
CA LEU A 280 7.72 -9.73 -11.67
C LEU A 280 7.54 -10.67 -12.87
N GLN A 281 7.72 -11.98 -12.66
CA GLN A 281 7.57 -13.00 -13.70
C GLN A 281 6.14 -13.53 -13.82
N SER A 282 5.22 -13.08 -12.97
CA SER A 282 3.83 -13.50 -13.02
C SER A 282 3.15 -13.05 -14.32
N ARG A 283 2.10 -13.79 -14.71
CA ARG A 283 1.33 -13.51 -15.91
C ARG A 283 0.82 -12.06 -15.95
N LEU A 284 0.24 -11.58 -14.85
CA LEU A 284 -0.21 -10.19 -14.72
C LEU A 284 0.91 -9.21 -15.07
N MET A 285 2.09 -9.43 -14.49
CA MET A 285 3.20 -8.51 -14.65
C MET A 285 3.72 -8.48 -16.09
N VAL A 286 3.91 -9.65 -16.70
CA VAL A 286 4.49 -9.76 -18.04
C VAL A 286 3.52 -9.30 -19.14
N GLU A 287 2.24 -9.66 -19.05
CA GLU A 287 1.27 -9.43 -20.14
C GLU A 287 0.65 -8.01 -20.09
N TRP A 288 0.47 -7.42 -18.90
CA TRP A 288 -0.22 -6.12 -18.76
C TRP A 288 0.61 -5.03 -18.08
N VAL A 289 1.26 -5.33 -16.97
CA VAL A 289 1.87 -4.28 -16.13
C VAL A 289 3.17 -3.73 -16.71
N LEU A 290 4.12 -4.62 -17.03
CA LEU A 290 5.44 -4.22 -17.53
C LEU A 290 5.38 -3.48 -18.88
N PRO A 291 4.51 -3.87 -19.85
CA PRO A 291 4.31 -3.07 -21.06
C PRO A 291 3.95 -1.61 -20.76
N ASP A 292 3.04 -1.36 -19.81
CA ASP A 292 2.63 0.00 -19.45
C ASP A 292 3.70 0.76 -18.68
N PHE A 293 4.47 0.07 -17.85
CA PHE A 293 5.65 0.63 -17.19
C PHE A 293 6.79 0.98 -18.17
N GLU A 294 7.01 0.18 -19.21
CA GLU A 294 8.00 0.47 -20.24
C GLU A 294 7.58 1.69 -21.06
N ARG A 295 6.28 1.79 -21.41
CA ARG A 295 5.71 2.97 -22.07
C ARG A 295 5.87 4.22 -21.20
N SER A 296 5.59 4.15 -19.89
CA SER A 296 5.75 5.29 -18.99
C SER A 296 7.21 5.74 -18.87
N SER A 297 8.15 4.80 -18.85
CA SER A 297 9.59 5.08 -18.75
C SER A 297 10.18 5.77 -19.99
N GLN A 298 9.55 5.60 -21.15
CA GLN A 298 9.92 6.31 -22.39
C GLN A 298 9.36 7.74 -22.45
N MET A 299 8.38 8.07 -21.59
CA MET A 299 7.68 9.35 -21.58
C MET A 299 8.11 10.31 -20.45
N GLY A 300 8.88 9.83 -19.46
CA GLY A 300 9.20 10.56 -18.20
C GLY A 300 10.65 10.99 -17.98
#